data_AF-A0A151Z8Y8-F1
#
_entry.id   AF-A0A151Z8Y8-F1
#
_cell.length_a   1.000
_cell.length_b   1.000
_cell.length_c   1.000
_cell.angle_alpha   90.00
_cell.angle_beta   90.00
_cell.angle_gamma   90.00
#
_symmetry.space_group_name_H-M   'P 1'
#
loop_
_entity.id
_entity.type
_entity.pdbx_description
1 polymer ?
#
loop_
_entity_poly.entity_id
_entity_poly.type
_entity_poly.pdbx_seq_one_letter_code
_entity_poly.pdbx_strand_id
1 'polypeptide(L)'
;MGSHYSKDQINVEENNNKFTVAILQCLNSNLYQNARVDKYAQKNLSVSVKYNSNEFSDKKKVSFTKNAIWELGSFQFDVSANSTSFVIKLTSDCGLEWQEHTIQLAEHPANQVNTVELVGSGHDLLNGQDGATDQQQDGPVNGNVVLTFIYSSNISTILQQTRENKKGRSFIKADLSQLDDGDIVLYSGEGKISSLIKHQFYRPYSHVGIIVKTYPHIDPKNPDNTQNYNQKQLFVMESVGPGEMKDPFRQHQSFSGVNLFPLLERVKEYEGHSVQVLRLQNIMTPEQRERFITSCFSMHGARLPFDIFQASILLLERLRLWNIPSNRSVFCSELVSIALHKAGLINSGSYNPSNTDPGEIADLPIFNQSSLEFLKYDLYCK
;
A
#
# COMPACT_ATOMS: atom_id res chain seq x y z
N MET A 1 22.47 -16.38 -6.95
CA MET A 1 21.38 -16.72 -7.89
C MET A 1 20.66 -15.43 -8.24
N GLY A 2 20.99 -14.81 -9.38
CA GLY A 2 20.25 -13.64 -9.87
C GLY A 2 19.15 -14.13 -10.79
N SER A 3 17.88 -14.08 -10.36
CA SER A 3 16.78 -14.26 -11.30
C SER A 3 16.80 -13.05 -12.24
N HIS A 4 17.12 -13.30 -13.51
CA HIS A 4 16.80 -12.37 -14.58
C HIS A 4 15.28 -12.31 -14.67
N TYR A 5 14.65 -11.43 -13.89
CA TYR A 5 13.30 -10.99 -14.21
C TYR A 5 13.40 -10.30 -15.57
N SER A 6 12.94 -10.98 -16.62
CA SER A 6 12.56 -10.32 -17.86
C SER A 6 11.60 -9.22 -17.44
N LYS A 7 12.01 -7.96 -17.59
CA LYS A 7 11.10 -6.83 -17.49
C LYS A 7 10.24 -6.89 -18.74
N ASP A 8 9.24 -7.77 -18.71
CA ASP A 8 8.12 -7.72 -19.64
C ASP A 8 7.38 -6.41 -19.32
N GLN A 9 7.92 -5.30 -19.84
CA GLN A 9 7.27 -4.02 -19.78
C GLN A 9 5.96 -4.19 -20.53
N ILE A 10 4.84 -4.13 -19.81
CA ILE A 10 3.55 -3.98 -20.45
C ILE A 10 3.59 -2.59 -21.08
N ASN A 11 3.91 -2.55 -22.38
CA ASN A 11 3.62 -1.40 -23.22
C ASN A 11 2.11 -1.34 -23.32
N VAL A 12 1.45 -0.76 -22.31
CA VAL A 12 0.07 -0.31 -22.47
C VAL A 12 0.15 0.71 -23.60
N GLU A 13 -0.36 0.33 -24.76
CA GLU A 13 -0.30 1.18 -25.92
C GLU A 13 -1.08 2.45 -25.57
N GLU A 14 -0.47 3.63 -25.68
CA GLU A 14 -1.15 4.93 -25.52
C GLU A 14 -2.15 5.19 -26.65
N ASN A 15 -2.48 4.17 -27.44
CA ASN A 15 -3.38 4.26 -28.56
C ASN A 15 -4.81 4.45 -28.05
N ASN A 16 -5.45 5.55 -28.46
CA ASN A 16 -6.74 6.03 -27.93
C ASN A 16 -7.95 5.11 -28.21
N ASN A 17 -7.73 3.94 -28.84
CA ASN A 17 -8.79 3.02 -29.27
C ASN A 17 -8.76 1.66 -28.52
N LYS A 18 -8.13 1.59 -27.35
CA LYS A 18 -8.09 0.37 -26.53
C LYS A 18 -8.96 0.50 -25.27
N PHE A 19 -9.85 -0.46 -25.06
CA PHE A 19 -10.53 -0.68 -23.79
C PHE A 19 -9.53 -1.29 -22.81
N THR A 20 -9.24 -0.57 -21.73
CA THR A 20 -8.26 -0.96 -20.72
C THR A 20 -8.96 -1.28 -19.40
N VAL A 21 -8.64 -2.44 -18.82
CA VAL A 21 -9.01 -2.80 -17.44
C VAL A 21 -7.71 -2.97 -16.64
N ALA A 22 -7.57 -2.24 -15.54
CA ALA A 22 -6.45 -2.38 -14.63
C ALA A 22 -6.94 -2.90 -13.28
N ILE A 23 -6.45 -4.07 -12.89
CA ILE A 23 -6.66 -4.65 -11.56
C ILE A 23 -5.62 -4.04 -10.63
N LEU A 24 -6.08 -3.49 -9.52
CA LEU A 24 -5.26 -2.70 -8.60
C LEU A 24 -4.92 -3.51 -7.35
N GLN A 25 -5.92 -4.11 -6.72
CA GLN A 25 -5.79 -4.77 -5.43
C GLN A 25 -6.83 -5.86 -5.23
N CYS A 26 -6.48 -6.85 -4.39
CA CYS A 26 -7.39 -7.86 -3.85
C CYS A 26 -7.36 -7.78 -2.32
N LEU A 27 -8.46 -7.35 -1.71
CA LEU A 27 -8.67 -7.41 -0.28
C LEU A 27 -9.14 -8.83 0.08
N ASN A 28 -8.18 -9.63 0.54
CA ASN A 28 -8.34 -11.03 0.90
C ASN A 28 -8.01 -11.28 2.38
N SER A 29 -8.12 -10.23 3.22
CA SER A 29 -7.75 -10.27 4.64
C SER A 29 -8.51 -11.31 5.45
N ASN A 30 -9.75 -11.60 5.07
CA ASN A 30 -10.57 -12.65 5.67
C ASN A 30 -9.95 -14.05 5.53
N LEU A 31 -9.21 -14.33 4.44
CA LEU A 31 -8.52 -15.61 4.23
C LEU A 31 -7.34 -15.84 5.20
N TYR A 32 -6.94 -14.79 5.90
CA TYR A 32 -5.87 -14.79 6.90
C TYR A 32 -6.40 -14.71 8.33
N GLN A 33 -7.72 -14.69 8.53
CA GLN A 33 -8.29 -14.68 9.88
C GLN A 33 -7.85 -15.94 10.64
N ASN A 34 -7.20 -15.74 11.79
CA ASN A 34 -6.62 -16.80 12.62
C ASN A 34 -5.53 -17.64 11.94
N ALA A 35 -5.07 -17.25 10.75
CA ALA A 35 -3.98 -17.90 10.05
C ALA A 35 -2.71 -17.04 10.12
N ARG A 36 -1.56 -17.70 9.96
CA ARG A 36 -0.30 -16.97 9.82
C ARG A 36 -0.28 -16.19 8.51
N VAL A 37 0.38 -15.03 8.53
CA VAL A 37 0.61 -14.17 7.35
C VAL A 37 1.29 -14.91 6.19
N ASP A 38 2.11 -15.92 6.49
CA ASP A 38 2.82 -16.73 5.50
C ASP A 38 2.05 -17.97 5.02
N LYS A 39 0.76 -18.11 5.36
CA LYS A 39 -0.06 -19.27 4.97
C LYS A 39 0.04 -19.56 3.47
N TYR A 40 0.01 -18.54 2.61
CA TYR A 40 0.09 -18.67 1.16
C TYR A 40 1.47 -18.28 0.60
N ALA A 41 2.53 -18.44 1.41
CA ALA A 41 3.89 -18.20 0.96
C ALA A 41 4.18 -18.94 -0.35
N GLN A 42 4.84 -18.25 -1.29
CA GLN A 42 5.21 -18.77 -2.61
C GLN A 42 4.02 -19.16 -3.52
N LYS A 43 2.78 -18.83 -3.14
CA LYS A 43 1.61 -18.97 -4.01
C LYS A 43 1.33 -17.65 -4.72
N ASN A 44 0.62 -17.73 -5.85
CA ASN A 44 0.19 -16.54 -6.59
C ASN A 44 -1.31 -16.52 -6.74
N LEU A 45 -1.87 -15.31 -6.74
CA LEU A 45 -3.16 -15.02 -7.33
C LEU A 45 -2.97 -14.75 -8.82
N SER A 46 -3.91 -15.22 -9.62
CA SER A 46 -3.97 -15.02 -11.06
C SER A 46 -5.31 -14.42 -11.44
N VAL A 47 -5.29 -13.30 -12.15
CA VAL A 47 -6.49 -12.65 -12.68
C VAL A 47 -6.49 -12.69 -14.21
N SER A 48 -7.65 -12.94 -14.80
CA SER A 48 -7.88 -12.87 -16.25
C SER A 48 -9.17 -12.11 -16.53
N VAL A 49 -9.21 -11.42 -17.67
CA VAL A 49 -10.34 -10.57 -18.07
C VAL A 49 -10.81 -11.00 -19.46
N LYS A 50 -12.13 -11.07 -19.64
CA LYS A 50 -12.79 -11.32 -20.91
C LYS A 50 -13.64 -10.11 -21.29
N TYR A 51 -13.48 -9.61 -22.51
CA TYR A 51 -14.26 -8.51 -23.07
C TYR A 51 -14.77 -8.88 -24.47
N ASN A 52 -16.06 -8.69 -24.74
CA ASN A 52 -16.70 -8.87 -26.05
C ASN A 52 -16.58 -10.27 -26.70
N SER A 53 -17.22 -11.32 -26.15
CA SER A 53 -17.19 -12.70 -26.68
C SER A 53 -15.81 -13.35 -26.87
N ASN A 54 -14.73 -12.59 -26.68
CA ASN A 54 -13.35 -13.06 -26.78
C ASN A 54 -13.07 -14.12 -25.71
N GLU A 55 -12.01 -14.89 -25.93
CA GLU A 55 -11.44 -15.73 -24.89
C GLU A 55 -10.89 -14.87 -23.74
N PHE A 56 -10.66 -15.51 -22.60
CA PHE A 56 -9.98 -14.82 -21.49
C PHE A 56 -8.59 -14.40 -21.94
N SER A 57 -8.19 -13.19 -21.53
CA SER A 57 -6.83 -12.71 -21.67
C SER A 57 -5.81 -13.60 -20.94
N ASP A 58 -4.54 -13.42 -21.28
CA ASP A 58 -3.43 -14.01 -20.54
C ASP A 58 -3.52 -13.67 -19.05
N LYS A 59 -3.33 -14.67 -18.20
CA LYS A 59 -3.38 -14.51 -16.75
C LYS A 59 -2.28 -13.57 -16.26
N LYS A 60 -2.65 -12.53 -15.50
CA LYS A 60 -1.69 -11.69 -14.76
C LYS A 60 -1.58 -12.19 -13.33
N LYS A 61 -0.34 -12.44 -12.90
CA LYS A 61 -0.03 -13.01 -11.58
C LYS A 61 0.46 -11.96 -10.59
N VAL A 62 0.16 -12.19 -9.31
CA VAL A 62 0.73 -11.47 -8.17
C VAL A 62 0.95 -12.44 -7.02
N SER A 63 1.94 -12.19 -6.17
CA SER A 63 2.12 -12.95 -4.93
C SER A 63 0.84 -12.96 -4.10
N PHE A 64 0.46 -14.13 -3.59
CA PHE A 64 -0.71 -14.29 -2.74
C PHE A 64 -0.39 -13.83 -1.32
N THR A 65 -0.33 -12.52 -1.13
CA THR A 65 -0.17 -11.87 0.16
C THR A 65 -1.49 -11.31 0.67
N LYS A 66 -1.58 -10.96 1.95
CA LYS A 66 -2.74 -10.24 2.49
C LYS A 66 -2.83 -8.86 1.84
N ASN A 67 -3.99 -8.49 1.33
CA ASN A 67 -4.27 -7.26 0.60
C ASN A 67 -3.44 -7.10 -0.68
N ALA A 68 -3.14 -8.19 -1.39
CA ALA A 68 -2.29 -8.24 -2.58
C ALA A 68 -2.54 -7.09 -3.58
N ILE A 69 -1.46 -6.47 -4.06
CA ILE A 69 -1.47 -5.33 -4.99
C ILE A 69 -0.82 -5.77 -6.30
N TRP A 70 -1.51 -5.61 -7.42
CA TRP A 70 -0.94 -5.94 -8.72
C TRP A 70 0.05 -4.85 -9.14
N GLU A 71 1.28 -5.22 -9.45
CA GLU A 71 2.24 -4.28 -10.05
C GLU A 71 2.02 -4.19 -11.56
N LEU A 72 1.52 -5.28 -12.16
CA LEU A 72 1.29 -5.46 -13.60
C LEU A 72 -0.10 -6.09 -13.84
N GLY A 73 -1.16 -5.34 -13.52
CA GLY A 73 -2.56 -5.79 -13.55
C GLY A 73 -3.38 -5.31 -14.75
N SER A 74 -2.76 -4.78 -15.80
CA SER A 74 -3.45 -4.13 -16.92
C SER A 74 -3.73 -5.08 -18.09
N PHE A 75 -4.94 -4.97 -18.65
CA PHE A 75 -5.46 -5.70 -19.79
C PHE A 75 -5.98 -4.71 -20.84
N GLN A 76 -5.62 -4.90 -22.11
CA GLN A 76 -6.09 -4.07 -23.22
C GLN A 76 -6.82 -4.90 -24.26
N PHE A 77 -7.92 -4.35 -24.77
CA PHE A 77 -8.77 -4.95 -25.79
C PHE A 77 -9.12 -3.90 -26.84
N ASP A 78 -9.44 -4.30 -28.06
CA ASP A 78 -10.02 -3.38 -29.04
C ASP A 78 -11.40 -2.93 -28.57
N VAL A 79 -11.67 -1.62 -28.62
CA VAL A 79 -12.98 -1.07 -28.22
C VAL A 79 -14.06 -1.62 -29.15
N SER A 80 -15.12 -2.17 -28.56
CA SER A 80 -16.29 -2.66 -29.28
C SER A 80 -17.49 -1.78 -28.96
N ALA A 81 -18.13 -1.25 -30.00
CA ALA A 81 -19.30 -0.37 -29.86
C ALA A 81 -20.50 -1.06 -29.18
N ASN A 82 -20.56 -2.40 -29.23
CA ASN A 82 -21.71 -3.17 -28.77
C ASN A 82 -21.48 -3.80 -27.38
N SER A 83 -20.30 -3.66 -26.79
CA SER A 83 -19.99 -4.31 -25.53
C SER A 83 -20.49 -3.48 -24.35
N THR A 84 -21.36 -4.09 -23.55
CA THR A 84 -21.94 -3.48 -22.35
C THR A 84 -21.32 -3.98 -21.05
N SER A 85 -20.43 -4.98 -21.13
CA SER A 85 -19.82 -5.62 -19.96
C SER A 85 -18.47 -6.27 -20.27
N PHE A 86 -17.76 -6.63 -19.20
CA PHE A 86 -16.60 -7.52 -19.22
C PHE A 86 -16.67 -8.49 -18.04
N VAL A 87 -15.95 -9.61 -18.12
CA VAL A 87 -15.93 -10.65 -17.08
C VAL A 87 -14.55 -10.71 -16.46
N ILE A 88 -14.49 -10.71 -15.12
CA ILE A 88 -13.26 -10.94 -14.35
C ILE A 88 -13.29 -12.35 -13.76
N LYS A 89 -12.14 -13.03 -13.82
CA LYS A 89 -11.92 -14.31 -13.16
C LYS A 89 -10.67 -14.24 -12.29
N LEU A 90 -10.79 -14.65 -11.04
CA LEU A 90 -9.68 -14.77 -10.09
C LEU A 90 -9.46 -16.24 -9.74
N THR A 91 -8.20 -16.66 -9.70
CA THR A 91 -7.77 -18.02 -9.35
C THR A 91 -6.48 -17.96 -8.51
N SER A 92 -6.15 -19.04 -7.82
CA SER A 92 -4.91 -19.17 -7.04
C SER A 92 -4.16 -20.45 -7.40
N ASP A 93 -2.83 -20.40 -7.34
CA ASP A 93 -1.96 -21.58 -7.47
C ASP A 93 -2.13 -22.59 -6.30
N CYS A 94 -2.90 -22.25 -5.25
CA CYS A 94 -3.25 -23.18 -4.16
C CYS A 94 -4.61 -23.87 -4.34
N GLY A 95 -5.24 -23.75 -5.52
CA GLY A 95 -6.51 -24.40 -5.84
C GLY A 95 -7.77 -23.63 -5.42
N LEU A 96 -7.62 -22.43 -4.84
CA LEU A 96 -8.75 -21.54 -4.62
C LEU A 96 -9.20 -20.91 -5.95
N GLU A 97 -10.49 -21.00 -6.21
CA GLU A 97 -11.14 -20.37 -7.37
C GLU A 97 -12.32 -19.52 -6.92
N TRP A 98 -12.51 -18.40 -7.61
CA TRP A 98 -13.62 -17.49 -7.39
C TRP A 98 -14.54 -17.51 -8.61
N GLN A 99 -15.83 -17.35 -8.34
CA GLN A 99 -16.84 -17.30 -9.39
C GLN A 99 -16.52 -16.15 -10.37
N GLU A 100 -16.72 -16.42 -11.65
CA GLU A 100 -16.59 -15.40 -12.69
C GLU A 100 -17.63 -14.30 -12.43
N HIS A 101 -17.20 -13.04 -12.49
CA HIS A 101 -18.06 -11.91 -12.22
C HIS A 101 -18.18 -11.01 -13.44
N THR A 102 -19.41 -10.73 -13.86
CA THR A 102 -19.71 -9.87 -15.01
C THR A 102 -19.90 -8.43 -14.53
N ILE A 103 -19.02 -7.54 -14.94
CA ILE A 103 -19.07 -6.10 -14.65
C ILE A 103 -19.89 -5.42 -15.73
N GLN A 104 -21.04 -4.86 -15.36
CA GLN A 104 -21.85 -4.04 -16.27
C GLN A 104 -21.27 -2.62 -16.35
N LEU A 105 -20.88 -2.18 -17.55
CA LEU A 105 -20.25 -0.87 -17.76
C LEU A 105 -21.17 0.30 -17.36
N ALA A 106 -22.49 0.10 -17.41
CA ALA A 106 -23.46 1.12 -17.02
C ALA A 106 -23.55 1.34 -15.50
N GLU A 107 -23.17 0.34 -14.69
CA GLU A 107 -23.29 0.36 -13.22
C GLU A 107 -22.01 0.87 -12.55
N HIS A 108 -20.89 0.84 -13.27
CA HIS A 108 -19.58 1.21 -12.76
C HIS A 108 -19.04 2.39 -13.55
N PRO A 109 -18.79 3.57 -12.96
CA PRO A 109 -18.27 4.71 -13.70
C PRO A 109 -16.86 4.43 -14.26
N ALA A 110 -16.69 4.69 -15.56
CA ALA A 110 -15.40 4.64 -16.24
C ALA A 110 -14.44 5.71 -15.67
N ASN A 111 -13.13 5.44 -15.72
CA ASN A 111 -12.08 6.28 -15.15
C ASN A 111 -12.19 6.52 -13.64
N GLN A 112 -12.92 5.66 -12.92
CA GLN A 112 -13.00 5.69 -11.47
C GLN A 112 -12.57 4.34 -10.90
N VAL A 113 -12.05 4.36 -9.67
CA VAL A 113 -11.72 3.14 -8.94
C VAL A 113 -13.01 2.52 -8.42
N ASN A 114 -13.30 1.33 -8.92
CA ASN A 114 -14.43 0.49 -8.61
C ASN A 114 -14.00 -0.70 -7.74
N THR A 115 -14.96 -1.30 -7.06
CA THR A 115 -14.76 -2.53 -6.27
C THR A 115 -15.83 -3.55 -6.61
N VAL A 116 -15.47 -4.83 -6.54
CA VAL A 116 -16.40 -5.95 -6.72
C VAL A 116 -16.09 -7.05 -5.72
N GLU A 117 -17.11 -7.58 -5.07
CA GLU A 117 -16.98 -8.77 -4.23
C GLU A 117 -17.04 -10.03 -5.10
N LEU A 118 -16.03 -10.88 -4.97
CA LEU A 118 -15.97 -12.18 -5.62
C LEU A 118 -16.23 -13.27 -4.59
N VAL A 119 -17.22 -14.11 -4.86
CA VAL A 119 -17.55 -15.27 -4.02
C VAL A 119 -16.63 -16.42 -4.39
N GLY A 120 -15.84 -16.86 -3.41
CA GLY A 120 -14.90 -17.96 -3.54
C GLY A 120 -15.54 -19.29 -3.17
N SER A 121 -15.27 -20.33 -3.95
CA SER A 121 -15.59 -21.71 -3.59
C SER A 121 -14.39 -22.59 -3.90
N GLY A 122 -13.82 -23.25 -2.90
CA GLY A 122 -12.68 -24.11 -3.13
C GLY A 122 -12.27 -24.89 -1.89
N HIS A 123 -11.49 -25.94 -2.13
CA HIS A 123 -10.77 -26.65 -1.08
C HIS A 123 -9.39 -26.00 -0.95
N ASP A 124 -9.10 -25.47 0.23
CA ASP A 124 -7.76 -24.98 0.53
C ASP A 124 -6.83 -26.19 0.72
N LEU A 125 -6.05 -26.49 -0.32
CA LEU A 125 -5.15 -27.65 -0.36
C LEU A 125 -4.01 -27.58 0.68
N LEU A 126 -3.84 -26.44 1.36
CA LEU A 126 -2.76 -26.22 2.32
C LEU A 126 -3.08 -26.71 3.74
N ASN A 127 -4.35 -26.99 4.07
CA ASN A 127 -4.73 -27.42 5.42
C ASN A 127 -4.26 -28.85 5.80
N GLY A 128 -3.58 -29.57 4.90
CA GLY A 128 -3.23 -30.99 5.09
C GLY A 128 -1.75 -31.33 5.34
N GLN A 129 -0.82 -30.37 5.37
CA GLN A 129 0.63 -30.68 5.36
C GLN A 129 1.40 -30.37 6.64
N ASP A 130 0.88 -29.54 7.55
CA ASP A 130 1.58 -29.23 8.80
C ASP A 130 1.06 -30.13 9.92
N GLY A 131 1.86 -31.14 10.27
CA GLY A 131 1.57 -32.19 11.26
C GLY A 131 1.41 -31.72 12.72
N ALA A 132 0.76 -30.59 12.96
CA ALA A 132 0.35 -30.13 14.27
C ALA A 132 -1.12 -30.53 14.50
N THR A 133 -1.30 -31.55 15.34
CA THR A 133 -2.56 -31.96 15.97
C THR A 133 -3.30 -30.78 16.58
N ASP A 134 -4.38 -30.32 15.96
CA ASP A 134 -5.75 -30.61 16.42
C ASP A 134 -6.77 -29.65 15.80
N GLN A 135 -7.85 -30.26 15.29
CA GLN A 135 -9.02 -29.68 14.62
C GLN A 135 -8.84 -29.31 13.15
N GLN A 136 -8.69 -30.34 12.31
CA GLN A 136 -9.07 -30.29 10.90
C GLN A 136 -10.55 -29.89 10.78
N GLN A 137 -10.81 -28.67 10.34
CA GLN A 137 -12.06 -28.36 9.67
C GLN A 137 -11.81 -28.49 8.16
N ASP A 138 -12.08 -29.67 7.61
CA ASP A 138 -12.14 -29.93 6.16
C ASP A 138 -13.39 -29.28 5.51
N GLY A 139 -13.80 -28.12 6.03
CA GLY A 139 -14.91 -27.34 5.52
C GLY A 139 -14.51 -26.55 4.27
N PRO A 140 -15.44 -26.32 3.33
CA PRO A 140 -15.21 -25.37 2.25
C PRO A 140 -14.83 -24.00 2.83
N VAL A 141 -13.71 -23.44 2.38
CA VAL A 141 -13.32 -22.10 2.79
C VAL A 141 -14.19 -21.13 2.00
N ASN A 142 -15.23 -20.59 2.64
CA ASN A 142 -15.98 -19.46 2.10
C ASN A 142 -15.07 -18.23 2.10
N GLY A 143 -14.44 -18.00 0.95
CA GLY A 143 -13.34 -17.06 0.82
C GLY A 143 -13.70 -15.84 0.00
N ASN A 144 -14.73 -15.08 0.39
CA ASN A 144 -15.09 -13.87 -0.35
C ASN A 144 -13.91 -12.90 -0.37
N VAL A 145 -13.62 -12.30 -1.52
CA VAL A 145 -12.57 -11.28 -1.63
C VAL A 145 -13.13 -10.06 -2.34
N VAL A 146 -12.54 -8.89 -2.09
CA VAL A 146 -12.91 -7.67 -2.82
C VAL A 146 -11.81 -7.32 -3.80
N LEU A 147 -12.11 -7.34 -5.09
CA LEU A 147 -11.21 -6.83 -6.12
C LEU A 147 -11.48 -5.34 -6.36
N THR A 148 -10.39 -4.59 -6.38
CA THR A 148 -10.38 -3.17 -6.74
C THR A 148 -9.81 -3.01 -8.14
N PHE A 149 -10.54 -2.32 -9.02
CA PHE A 149 -10.16 -2.15 -10.42
C PHE A 149 -10.52 -0.75 -10.92
N ILE A 150 -9.91 -0.36 -12.04
CA ILE A 150 -10.30 0.80 -12.85
C ILE A 150 -10.39 0.36 -14.29
N TYR A 151 -11.30 0.96 -15.06
CA TYR A 151 -11.38 0.70 -16.48
C TYR A 151 -11.61 1.99 -17.27
N SER A 152 -11.21 1.99 -18.54
CA SER A 152 -11.44 3.10 -19.45
C SER A 152 -11.42 2.66 -20.91
N SER A 153 -12.22 3.30 -21.75
CA SER A 153 -12.11 3.23 -23.21
C SER A 153 -10.98 4.12 -23.76
N ASN A 154 -10.43 5.01 -22.95
CA ASN A 154 -9.32 5.89 -23.31
C ASN A 154 -8.38 6.07 -22.10
N ILE A 155 -7.31 5.28 -22.07
CA ILE A 155 -6.32 5.31 -20.98
C ILE A 155 -5.70 6.68 -20.77
N SER A 156 -5.62 7.51 -21.82
CA SER A 156 -5.09 8.87 -21.70
C SER A 156 -5.93 9.74 -20.78
N THR A 157 -7.24 9.47 -20.64
CA THR A 157 -8.11 10.16 -19.68
C THR A 157 -7.72 9.85 -18.23
N ILE A 158 -7.45 8.58 -17.92
CA ILE A 158 -6.97 8.18 -16.58
C ILE A 158 -5.62 8.85 -16.29
N LEU A 159 -4.72 8.89 -17.29
CA LEU A 159 -3.39 9.49 -17.13
C LEU A 159 -3.42 11.03 -17.07
N GLN A 160 -4.36 11.67 -17.77
CA GLN A 160 -4.51 13.12 -17.78
C GLN A 160 -5.06 13.67 -16.47
N GLN A 161 -5.92 12.93 -15.77
CA GLN A 161 -6.33 13.24 -14.40
C GLN A 161 -5.15 13.35 -13.42
N THR A 162 -3.94 13.01 -13.88
CA THR A 162 -2.74 12.88 -13.08
C THR A 162 -1.59 13.76 -13.56
N ARG A 163 -1.80 14.56 -14.61
CA ARG A 163 -0.73 15.32 -15.28
C ARG A 163 -0.15 16.52 -14.51
N GLU A 164 -0.44 16.67 -13.22
CA GLU A 164 0.39 17.51 -12.34
C GLU A 164 1.73 16.86 -11.96
N ASN A 165 1.92 15.58 -12.28
CA ASN A 165 3.14 14.86 -11.98
C ASN A 165 4.00 14.74 -13.25
N LYS A 166 5.28 15.14 -13.20
CA LYS A 166 6.19 15.24 -14.38
C LYS A 166 6.34 13.95 -15.19
N LYS A 167 5.95 12.80 -14.62
CA LYS A 167 6.01 11.48 -15.27
C LYS A 167 4.65 10.98 -15.82
N GLY A 168 3.52 11.64 -15.51
CA GLY A 168 2.20 11.42 -16.15
C GLY A 168 1.56 10.02 -16.03
N ARG A 169 1.84 9.25 -14.96
CA ARG A 169 1.56 7.79 -14.90
C ARG A 169 0.73 7.29 -13.72
N SER A 170 0.44 8.15 -12.76
CA SER A 170 -0.30 7.75 -11.57
C SER A 170 -1.80 8.04 -11.69
N PHE A 171 -2.61 7.88 -10.65
CA PHE A 171 -3.83 8.65 -10.37
C PHE A 171 -3.93 8.87 -8.86
N ILE A 172 -4.56 9.97 -8.42
CA ILE A 172 -4.73 10.33 -6.99
C ILE A 172 -6.23 10.31 -6.67
N LYS A 173 -6.64 9.57 -5.64
CA LYS A 173 -8.08 9.38 -5.33
C LYS A 173 -8.52 9.96 -3.98
N ALA A 174 -7.74 9.80 -2.92
CA ALA A 174 -8.27 10.09 -1.58
C ALA A 174 -8.56 11.59 -1.38
N ASP A 175 -9.67 11.87 -0.70
CA ASP A 175 -9.98 13.21 -0.19
C ASP A 175 -9.04 13.54 0.96
N LEU A 176 -7.99 14.29 0.65
CA LEU A 176 -6.98 14.69 1.62
C LEU A 176 -7.59 15.50 2.79
N SER A 177 -8.75 16.14 2.61
CA SER A 177 -9.38 16.94 3.68
C SER A 177 -9.84 16.10 4.87
N GLN A 178 -10.05 14.79 4.67
CA GLN A 178 -10.46 13.85 5.71
C GLN A 178 -9.30 13.27 6.51
N LEU A 179 -8.06 13.46 6.06
CA LEU A 179 -6.88 12.92 6.74
C LEU A 179 -6.56 13.75 7.98
N ASP A 180 -6.09 13.13 9.06
CA ASP A 180 -5.72 13.81 10.31
C ASP A 180 -4.48 13.21 11.00
N ASP A 181 -4.04 13.87 12.07
CA ASP A 181 -2.92 13.42 12.91
C ASP A 181 -3.08 11.95 13.30
N GLY A 182 -2.08 11.14 12.93
CA GLY A 182 -2.00 9.73 13.29
C GLY A 182 -2.55 8.74 12.26
N ASP A 183 -3.19 9.22 11.19
CA ASP A 183 -3.44 8.41 10.00
C ASP A 183 -2.11 7.91 9.41
N ILE A 184 -2.11 6.77 8.73
CA ILE A 184 -0.87 6.19 8.20
C ILE A 184 -0.90 6.13 6.68
N VAL A 185 0.27 6.35 6.08
CA VAL A 185 0.50 6.23 4.64
C VAL A 185 1.32 4.98 4.39
N LEU A 186 0.80 4.07 3.59
CA LEU A 186 1.41 2.80 3.24
C LEU A 186 1.96 2.86 1.82
N TYR A 187 3.18 2.37 1.65
CA TYR A 187 3.93 2.49 0.40
C TYR A 187 4.35 1.12 -0.13
N SER A 188 4.03 0.84 -1.40
CA SER A 188 4.52 -0.33 -2.14
C SER A 188 5.64 0.07 -3.09
N GLY A 189 6.89 -0.08 -2.65
CA GLY A 189 8.07 0.31 -3.42
C GLY A 189 8.53 -0.74 -4.43
N GLU A 190 9.23 -0.31 -5.47
CA GLU A 190 9.77 -1.18 -6.54
C GLU A 190 11.28 -1.51 -6.38
N GLY A 191 11.96 -0.86 -5.41
CA GLY A 191 13.38 -1.10 -5.15
C GLY A 191 13.67 -2.50 -4.60
N LYS A 192 14.90 -2.99 -4.78
CA LYS A 192 15.31 -4.33 -4.30
C LYS A 192 15.02 -4.56 -2.81
N ILE A 193 15.27 -3.54 -1.98
CA ILE A 193 14.98 -3.59 -0.53
C ILE A 193 13.47 -3.69 -0.31
N SER A 194 12.68 -2.89 -1.03
CA SER A 194 11.22 -2.94 -0.97
C SER A 194 10.65 -4.30 -1.37
N SER A 195 11.12 -4.89 -2.47
CA SER A 195 10.73 -6.24 -2.89
C SER A 195 11.09 -7.28 -1.85
N LEU A 196 12.27 -7.16 -1.22
CA LEU A 196 12.70 -8.07 -0.17
C LEU A 196 11.82 -7.97 1.08
N ILE A 197 11.48 -6.76 1.53
CA ILE A 197 10.56 -6.55 2.66
C ILE A 197 9.19 -7.17 2.36
N LYS A 198 8.61 -6.87 1.20
CA LYS A 198 7.30 -7.42 0.79
C LYS A 198 7.30 -8.95 0.76
N HIS A 199 8.36 -9.53 0.21
CA HIS A 199 8.54 -10.98 0.15
C HIS A 199 8.71 -11.58 1.55
N GLN A 200 9.53 -10.98 2.41
CA GLN A 200 9.85 -11.50 3.73
C GLN A 200 8.64 -11.48 4.68
N PHE A 201 7.85 -10.41 4.64
CA PHE A 201 6.70 -10.22 5.52
C PHE A 201 5.38 -10.67 4.91
N TYR A 202 5.37 -11.16 3.66
CA TYR A 202 4.16 -11.58 2.93
C TYR A 202 3.04 -10.53 2.99
N ARG A 203 3.44 -9.27 2.76
CA ARG A 203 2.59 -8.09 2.76
C ARG A 203 2.96 -7.22 1.54
N PRO A 204 2.02 -6.45 0.98
CA PRO A 204 2.28 -5.62 -0.21
C PRO A 204 3.02 -4.32 0.13
N TYR A 205 3.22 -4.01 1.41
CA TYR A 205 3.82 -2.76 1.87
C TYR A 205 5.28 -2.96 2.24
N SER A 206 6.13 -2.07 1.73
CA SER A 206 7.56 -2.04 2.07
C SER A 206 7.94 -0.89 3.00
N HIS A 207 7.08 0.11 3.12
CA HIS A 207 7.35 1.32 3.88
C HIS A 207 6.06 1.92 4.42
N VAL A 208 6.15 2.66 5.53
CA VAL A 208 5.01 3.33 6.16
C VAL A 208 5.45 4.67 6.74
N GLY A 209 4.58 5.67 6.61
CA GLY A 209 4.69 6.96 7.26
C GLY A 209 3.45 7.28 8.09
N ILE A 210 3.52 8.30 8.93
CA ILE A 210 2.40 8.77 9.74
C ILE A 210 2.09 10.24 9.45
N ILE A 211 0.81 10.56 9.34
CA ILE A 211 0.33 11.90 9.03
C ILE A 211 0.49 12.81 10.24
N VAL A 212 1.01 14.01 9.99
CA VAL A 212 1.16 15.10 10.94
C VAL A 212 0.62 16.39 10.30
N LYS A 213 -0.40 16.99 10.89
CA LYS A 213 -0.93 18.31 10.53
C LYS A 213 -0.19 19.40 11.29
N THR A 214 0.66 20.12 10.57
CA THR A 214 1.44 21.23 11.14
C THR A 214 1.48 22.43 10.21
N TYR A 215 1.96 23.56 10.72
CA TYR A 215 2.20 24.74 9.90
C TYR A 215 3.43 24.54 9.00
N PRO A 216 3.39 25.03 7.76
CA PRO A 216 4.53 24.92 6.85
C PRO A 216 5.73 25.72 7.36
N HIS A 217 6.93 25.30 6.95
CA HIS A 217 8.18 26.01 7.25
C HIS A 217 8.15 27.41 6.59
N ILE A 218 8.46 28.44 7.38
CA ILE A 218 8.63 29.81 6.87
C ILE A 218 10.05 29.94 6.35
N ASP A 219 10.23 30.12 5.04
CA ASP A 219 11.54 30.41 4.47
C ASP A 219 11.88 31.89 4.71
N PRO A 220 12.88 32.20 5.57
CA PRO A 220 13.23 33.60 5.85
C PRO A 220 13.76 34.34 4.62
N LYS A 221 14.23 33.60 3.60
CA LYS A 221 14.76 34.18 2.35
C LYS A 221 13.67 34.52 1.35
N ASN A 222 12.45 34.03 1.55
CA ASN A 222 11.33 34.30 0.67
C ASN A 222 10.03 34.52 1.48
N PRO A 223 9.96 35.58 2.29
CA PRO A 223 8.79 35.86 3.12
C PRO A 223 7.54 36.18 2.29
N ASP A 224 7.69 36.57 1.02
CA ASP A 224 6.55 36.89 0.14
C ASP A 224 5.85 35.64 -0.40
N ASN A 225 6.42 34.44 -0.21
CA ASN A 225 5.74 33.18 -0.44
C ASN A 225 4.78 32.82 0.73
N THR A 226 4.05 33.85 1.21
CA THR A 226 3.21 33.87 2.43
C THR A 226 1.85 33.22 2.29
N GLN A 227 1.49 32.74 1.10
CA GLN A 227 0.19 32.12 0.91
C GLN A 227 0.13 30.82 1.74
N ASN A 228 -0.69 30.86 2.80
CA ASN A 228 -1.09 29.75 3.68
C ASN A 228 -0.26 29.49 4.96
N TYR A 229 0.58 30.41 5.46
CA TYR A 229 1.25 30.20 6.77
C TYR A 229 0.30 30.11 7.97
N ASN A 230 -0.91 30.66 7.85
CA ASN A 230 -1.93 30.59 8.91
C ASN A 230 -2.76 29.31 8.87
N GLN A 231 -2.49 28.40 7.93
CA GLN A 231 -3.23 27.16 7.76
C GLN A 231 -2.31 25.97 7.97
N LYS A 232 -2.79 24.98 8.73
CA LYS A 232 -2.09 23.70 8.87
C LYS A 232 -2.16 22.96 7.54
N GLN A 233 -1.05 22.33 7.17
CA GLN A 233 -0.92 21.48 6.00
C GLN A 233 -0.67 20.04 6.44
N LEU A 234 -0.94 19.10 5.54
CA LEU A 234 -0.65 17.68 5.76
C LEU A 234 0.80 17.40 5.43
N PHE A 235 1.51 16.89 6.42
CA PHE A 235 2.83 16.29 6.25
C PHE A 235 2.73 14.80 6.53
N VAL A 236 3.65 14.04 5.95
CA VAL A 236 3.94 12.67 6.34
C VAL A 236 5.31 12.64 7.00
N MET A 237 5.36 12.08 8.20
CA MET A 237 6.61 11.80 8.91
C MET A 237 7.05 10.37 8.59
N GLU A 238 8.28 10.23 8.13
CA GLU A 238 8.86 8.95 7.72
C GLU A 238 10.29 8.82 8.24
N SER A 239 10.71 7.60 8.53
CA SER A 239 12.13 7.26 8.70
C SER A 239 12.65 6.70 7.38
N VAL A 240 13.48 7.45 6.66
CA VAL A 240 13.89 7.14 5.29
C VAL A 240 15.40 6.95 5.14
N GLY A 241 15.80 6.15 4.15
CA GLY A 241 17.21 5.95 3.79
C GLY A 241 17.84 7.18 3.10
N PRO A 242 19.15 7.11 2.78
CA PRO A 242 19.82 8.18 2.05
C PRO A 242 19.30 8.31 0.61
N GLY A 243 19.27 9.54 0.08
CA GLY A 243 18.93 9.83 -1.33
C GLY A 243 17.47 10.20 -1.60
N GLU A 244 16.66 10.36 -0.56
CA GLU A 244 15.25 10.72 -0.66
C GLU A 244 15.03 12.24 -0.76
N MET A 245 13.76 12.65 -0.94
CA MET A 245 13.31 14.05 -0.96
C MET A 245 13.92 14.86 0.21
N LYS A 246 14.17 16.15 0.00
CA LYS A 246 14.67 17.04 1.07
C LYS A 246 13.54 17.42 2.01
N ASP A 247 13.80 17.31 3.31
CA ASP A 247 12.91 17.85 4.34
C ASP A 247 12.86 19.40 4.22
N PRO A 248 11.68 20.01 4.06
CA PRO A 248 11.54 21.45 3.87
C PRO A 248 11.93 22.26 5.12
N PHE A 249 11.90 21.64 6.32
CA PHE A 249 12.38 22.25 7.55
C PHE A 249 13.92 22.22 7.64
N ARG A 250 14.61 21.56 6.69
CA ARG A 250 16.07 21.29 6.70
C ARG A 250 16.70 21.27 5.30
N GLN A 251 16.38 22.25 4.47
CA GLN A 251 16.74 22.29 3.04
C GLN A 251 18.24 22.10 2.70
N HIS A 252 19.14 22.38 3.65
CA HIS A 252 20.59 22.30 3.45
C HIS A 252 21.22 20.98 3.89
N GLN A 253 20.42 19.99 4.30
CA GLN A 253 20.94 18.75 4.84
C GLN A 253 20.24 17.54 4.21
N SER A 254 20.98 16.71 3.49
CA SER A 254 20.50 15.40 3.01
C SER A 254 20.73 14.37 4.10
N PHE A 255 19.69 13.95 4.80
CA PHE A 255 19.81 12.98 5.88
C PHE A 255 18.94 11.75 5.68
N SER A 256 19.52 10.60 5.99
CA SER A 256 18.81 9.38 6.32
C SER A 256 18.29 9.46 7.76
N GLY A 257 17.00 9.18 7.98
CA GLY A 257 16.36 9.17 9.29
C GLY A 257 14.97 9.78 9.28
N VAL A 258 14.53 10.24 10.44
CA VAL A 258 13.20 10.82 10.65
C VAL A 258 13.11 12.22 10.01
N ASN A 259 12.28 12.32 8.97
CA ASN A 259 12.04 13.54 8.21
C ASN A 259 10.52 13.80 8.07
N LEU A 260 10.17 15.05 7.76
CA LEU A 260 8.80 15.45 7.41
C LEU A 260 8.74 15.85 5.95
N PHE A 261 7.72 15.39 5.23
CA PHE A 261 7.50 15.75 3.83
C PHE A 261 6.08 16.28 3.62
N PRO A 262 5.85 17.33 2.82
CA PRO A 262 4.51 17.71 2.41
C PRO A 262 3.83 16.52 1.74
N LEU A 263 2.69 16.06 2.26
CA LEU A 263 2.10 14.77 1.87
C LEU A 263 1.88 14.68 0.36
N LEU A 264 1.30 15.71 -0.24
CA LEU A 264 0.97 15.72 -1.67
C LEU A 264 2.25 15.64 -2.54
N GLU A 265 3.30 16.36 -2.17
CA GLU A 265 4.58 16.31 -2.88
C GLU A 265 5.21 14.92 -2.73
N ARG A 266 5.20 14.38 -1.51
CA ARG A 266 5.77 13.05 -1.22
C ARG A 266 5.07 11.96 -2.01
N VAL A 267 3.74 11.98 -2.05
CA VAL A 267 2.93 11.07 -2.85
C VAL A 267 3.30 11.19 -4.33
N LYS A 268 3.40 12.41 -4.87
CA LYS A 268 3.76 12.66 -6.27
C LYS A 268 5.16 12.12 -6.62
N GLU A 269 6.15 12.34 -5.76
CA GLU A 269 7.54 11.95 -6.04
C GLU A 269 7.86 10.48 -5.77
N TYR A 270 7.03 9.77 -5.00
CA TYR A 270 7.30 8.38 -4.63
C TYR A 270 7.46 7.48 -5.87
N GLU A 271 8.60 6.78 -5.98
CA GLU A 271 8.94 5.91 -7.12
C GLU A 271 8.51 4.45 -6.89
N GLY A 272 7.25 4.22 -6.50
CA GLY A 272 6.71 2.88 -6.31
C GLY A 272 5.28 2.73 -6.84
N HIS A 273 4.83 1.47 -6.91
CA HIS A 273 3.57 1.06 -7.55
C HIS A 273 2.34 1.71 -6.95
N SER A 274 2.28 1.84 -5.62
CA SER A 274 1.12 2.40 -4.95
C SER A 274 1.49 3.12 -3.66
N VAL A 275 0.69 4.14 -3.36
CA VAL A 275 0.63 4.81 -2.07
C VAL A 275 -0.82 4.76 -1.60
N GLN A 276 -1.03 4.20 -0.42
CA GLN A 276 -2.35 4.04 0.17
C GLN A 276 -2.40 4.72 1.54
N VAL A 277 -3.60 5.00 2.03
CA VAL A 277 -3.82 5.59 3.35
C VAL A 277 -4.81 4.75 4.15
N LEU A 278 -4.56 4.67 5.46
CA LEU A 278 -5.50 4.16 6.45
C LEU A 278 -5.74 5.24 7.50
N ARG A 279 -7.01 5.48 7.78
CA ARG A 279 -7.47 6.49 8.74
C ARG A 279 -7.66 5.89 10.11
N LEU A 280 -7.31 6.63 11.15
CA LEU A 280 -7.68 6.26 12.50
C LEU A 280 -9.20 6.15 12.62
N GLN A 281 -9.66 5.06 13.23
CA GLN A 281 -11.08 4.84 13.46
C GLN A 281 -11.68 5.93 14.37
N ASN A 282 -10.91 6.36 15.37
CA ASN A 282 -11.33 7.35 16.35
C ASN A 282 -10.40 8.55 16.30
N ILE A 283 -10.98 9.75 16.29
CA ILE A 283 -10.23 11.00 16.41
C ILE A 283 -9.52 11.01 17.77
N MET A 284 -8.24 11.37 17.79
CA MET A 284 -7.47 11.48 19.02
C MET A 284 -8.12 12.50 19.98
N THR A 285 -8.14 12.19 21.28
CA THR A 285 -8.45 13.21 22.28
C THR A 285 -7.39 14.31 22.27
N PRO A 286 -7.69 15.53 22.77
CA PRO A 286 -6.69 16.60 22.82
C PRO A 286 -5.38 16.19 23.51
N GLU A 287 -5.47 15.42 24.59
CA GLU A 287 -4.32 14.92 25.35
C GLU A 287 -3.51 13.87 24.56
N GLN A 288 -4.19 12.93 23.88
CA GLN A 288 -3.54 11.96 23.00
C GLN A 288 -2.82 12.66 21.85
N ARG A 289 -3.47 13.66 21.25
CA ARG A 289 -2.93 14.45 20.15
C ARG A 289 -1.70 15.25 20.59
N GLU A 290 -1.73 15.87 21.77
CA GLU A 290 -0.58 16.59 22.32
C GLU A 290 0.62 15.67 22.49
N ARG A 291 0.42 14.49 23.08
CA ARG A 291 1.49 13.48 23.23
C ARG A 291 1.99 12.98 21.88
N PHE A 292 1.09 12.74 20.94
CA PHE A 292 1.43 12.32 19.58
C PHE A 292 2.33 13.34 18.89
N ILE A 293 1.90 14.61 18.84
CA ILE A 293 2.64 15.71 18.22
C ILE A 293 3.99 15.91 18.92
N THR A 294 4.01 15.93 20.25
CA THR A 294 5.24 16.09 21.03
C THR A 294 6.23 14.96 20.73
N SER A 295 5.76 13.72 20.65
CA SER A 295 6.59 12.57 20.30
C SER A 295 7.16 12.69 18.89
N CYS A 296 6.31 13.01 17.91
CA CYS A 296 6.72 13.19 16.52
C CYS A 296 7.81 14.27 16.38
N PHE A 297 7.59 15.46 16.93
CA PHE A 297 8.56 16.55 16.85
C PHE A 297 9.81 16.31 17.70
N SER A 298 9.73 15.54 18.79
CA SER A 298 10.91 15.10 19.54
C SER A 298 11.80 14.18 18.69
N MET A 299 11.22 13.18 18.02
CA MET A 299 11.99 12.27 17.14
C MET A 299 12.55 12.99 15.91
N HIS A 300 11.73 13.85 15.27
CA HIS A 300 12.18 14.69 14.17
C HIS A 300 13.32 15.61 14.63
N GLY A 301 13.14 16.34 15.72
CA GLY A 301 14.11 17.28 16.30
C GLY A 301 15.42 16.63 16.72
N ALA A 302 15.35 15.44 17.33
CA ALA A 302 16.51 14.62 17.71
C ALA A 302 17.26 14.03 16.50
N ARG A 303 16.65 14.06 15.30
CA ARG A 303 17.23 13.54 14.06
C ARG A 303 17.59 12.06 14.17
N LEU A 304 16.64 11.26 14.68
CA LEU A 304 16.89 9.83 14.83
C LEU A 304 17.29 9.25 13.44
N PRO A 305 18.50 8.70 13.31
CA PRO A 305 18.98 8.16 12.04
C PRO A 305 18.17 6.93 11.63
N PHE A 306 18.20 6.65 10.34
CA PHE A 306 17.58 5.46 9.79
C PHE A 306 18.36 4.22 10.22
N ASP A 307 17.67 3.21 10.74
CA ASP A 307 18.33 1.99 11.18
C ASP A 307 18.65 1.04 10.01
N ILE A 308 19.78 1.25 9.36
CA ILE A 308 20.27 0.39 8.26
C ILE A 308 20.56 -1.03 8.78
N PHE A 309 21.08 -1.15 10.00
CA PHE A 309 21.48 -2.44 10.56
C PHE A 309 20.24 -3.26 10.92
N GLN A 310 19.29 -2.68 11.64
CA GLN A 310 18.02 -3.32 11.94
C GLN A 310 17.19 -3.57 10.68
N ALA A 311 17.21 -2.70 9.67
CA ALA A 311 16.61 -3.02 8.38
C ALA A 311 17.22 -4.30 7.78
N SER A 312 18.55 -4.44 7.82
CA SER A 312 19.26 -5.62 7.34
C SER A 312 19.00 -6.86 8.21
N ILE A 313 18.89 -6.69 9.52
CA ILE A 313 18.67 -7.76 10.49
C ILE A 313 17.21 -8.21 10.50
N LEU A 314 16.23 -7.33 10.42
CA LEU A 314 14.81 -7.70 10.24
C LEU A 314 14.61 -8.51 8.94
N LEU A 315 15.38 -8.18 7.91
CA LEU A 315 15.39 -8.93 6.66
C LEU A 315 16.04 -10.32 6.81
N LEU A 316 17.11 -10.45 7.61
CA LEU A 316 17.84 -11.71 7.83
C LEU A 316 17.20 -12.60 8.90
N GLU A 317 16.64 -12.00 9.94
CA GLU A 317 16.11 -12.65 11.13
C GLU A 317 14.59 -12.52 11.17
N ARG A 318 13.91 -13.50 10.57
CA ARG A 318 12.50 -13.79 10.86
C ARG A 318 12.26 -14.20 12.32
N LEU A 319 13.32 -14.35 13.12
CA LEU A 319 13.35 -15.14 14.34
C LEU A 319 12.98 -14.37 15.62
N ARG A 320 12.67 -13.06 15.55
CA ARG A 320 12.34 -12.24 16.74
C ARG A 320 13.41 -12.31 17.86
N LEU A 321 14.66 -12.63 17.51
CA LEU A 321 15.71 -12.90 18.49
C LEU A 321 16.31 -11.61 19.06
N TRP A 322 16.24 -10.51 18.32
CA TRP A 322 16.69 -9.19 18.78
C TRP A 322 15.52 -8.34 19.26
N ASN A 323 15.21 -8.48 20.55
CA ASN A 323 14.25 -7.66 21.27
C ASN A 323 14.90 -6.43 21.93
N ILE A 324 15.93 -5.86 21.32
CA ILE A 324 16.61 -4.68 21.88
C ILE A 324 16.09 -3.45 21.15
N PRO A 325 15.19 -2.66 21.76
CA PRO A 325 14.80 -1.39 21.17
C PRO A 325 16.02 -0.48 21.04
N SER A 326 16.30 -0.07 19.80
CA SER A 326 17.34 0.92 19.54
C SER A 326 16.78 2.30 19.84
N ASN A 327 17.18 2.89 20.96
CA ASN A 327 16.88 4.30 21.23
C ASN A 327 17.69 5.27 20.34
N ARG A 328 18.49 4.76 19.40
CA ARG A 328 19.47 5.56 18.63
C ARG A 328 19.16 5.64 17.14
N SER A 329 18.26 4.83 16.63
CA SER A 329 17.91 4.72 15.21
C SER A 329 16.52 4.11 15.12
N VAL A 330 15.75 4.45 14.09
CA VAL A 330 14.39 3.92 13.94
C VAL A 330 14.13 3.49 12.50
N PHE A 331 13.47 2.35 12.34
CA PHE A 331 12.89 1.94 11.06
C PHE A 331 11.55 2.67 10.81
N CYS A 332 11.00 2.56 9.61
CA CYS A 332 9.79 3.30 9.24
C CYS A 332 8.55 2.87 10.03
N SER A 333 8.31 1.57 10.18
CA SER A 333 7.23 1.04 11.03
C SER A 333 7.47 1.32 12.50
N GLU A 334 8.71 1.18 12.99
CA GLU A 334 9.08 1.48 14.38
C GLU A 334 8.84 2.95 14.77
N LEU A 335 9.13 3.89 13.87
CA LEU A 335 8.78 5.30 14.05
C LEU A 335 7.27 5.46 14.31
N VAL A 336 6.45 4.84 13.46
CA VAL A 336 4.98 4.90 13.56
C VAL A 336 4.49 4.23 14.85
N SER A 337 5.03 3.05 15.16
CA SER A 337 4.83 2.33 16.42
C SER A 337 5.07 3.21 17.65
N ILE A 338 6.22 3.88 17.71
CA ILE A 338 6.59 4.75 18.84
C ILE A 338 5.64 5.93 18.94
N ALA A 339 5.32 6.59 17.82
CA ALA A 339 4.42 7.73 17.80
C ALA A 339 3.02 7.38 18.33
N LEU A 340 2.44 6.28 17.84
CA LEU A 340 1.11 5.79 18.25
C LEU A 340 1.11 5.27 19.70
N HIS A 341 2.19 4.60 20.12
CA HIS A 341 2.34 4.15 21.50
C HIS A 341 2.42 5.33 22.48
N LYS A 342 3.23 6.36 22.17
CA LYS A 342 3.34 7.57 23.00
C LYS A 342 2.04 8.37 23.06
N ALA A 343 1.24 8.33 21.99
CA ALA A 343 -0.11 8.89 21.99
C ALA A 343 -1.06 8.15 22.95
N GLY A 344 -0.77 6.89 23.30
CA GLY A 344 -1.65 6.02 24.08
C GLY A 344 -2.70 5.33 23.22
N LEU A 345 -2.42 5.14 21.91
CA LEU A 345 -3.30 4.44 20.98
C LEU A 345 -2.98 2.94 20.88
N ILE A 346 -1.77 2.54 21.29
CA ILE A 346 -1.33 1.14 21.32
C ILE A 346 -0.81 0.80 22.72
N ASN A 347 -1.27 -0.32 23.28
CA ASN A 347 -0.87 -0.80 24.60
C ASN A 347 0.51 -1.47 24.59
N SER A 348 1.31 -1.24 25.63
CA SER A 348 2.69 -1.74 25.76
C SER A 348 2.82 -3.25 26.02
N GLY A 349 1.74 -3.94 26.40
CA GLY A 349 1.81 -5.31 26.94
C GLY A 349 2.25 -6.40 25.96
N SER A 350 2.14 -6.18 24.65
CA SER A 350 2.44 -7.20 23.63
C SER A 350 3.12 -6.66 22.38
N TYR A 351 3.41 -5.36 22.34
CA TYR A 351 3.84 -4.68 21.13
C TYR A 351 5.33 -4.36 21.20
N ASN A 352 6.10 -4.89 20.24
CA ASN A 352 7.52 -4.60 20.09
C ASN A 352 7.74 -3.76 18.82
N PRO A 353 7.88 -2.43 18.94
CA PRO A 353 8.12 -1.52 17.82
C PRO A 353 9.25 -2.00 16.89
N SER A 354 10.33 -2.52 17.48
CA SER A 354 11.54 -2.90 16.75
C SER A 354 11.37 -4.15 15.90
N ASN A 355 10.31 -4.92 16.12
CA ASN A 355 9.95 -6.10 15.34
C ASN A 355 8.55 -5.96 14.72
N THR A 356 8.17 -4.73 14.35
CA THR A 356 6.91 -4.49 13.64
C THR A 356 7.19 -4.19 12.17
N ASP A 357 6.52 -4.86 11.24
CA ASP A 357 6.59 -4.53 9.81
C ASP A 357 5.47 -3.56 9.36
N PRO A 358 5.59 -2.90 8.19
CA PRO A 358 4.56 -1.97 7.69
C PRO A 358 3.14 -2.57 7.59
N GLY A 359 3.02 -3.85 7.28
CA GLY A 359 1.73 -4.55 7.23
C GLY A 359 1.16 -4.86 8.61
N GLU A 360 2.00 -5.13 9.62
CA GLU A 360 1.55 -5.25 11.01
C GLU A 360 1.03 -3.90 11.55
N ILE A 361 1.61 -2.77 11.14
CA ILE A 361 1.06 -1.44 11.45
C ILE A 361 -0.35 -1.28 10.84
N ALA A 362 -0.52 -1.69 9.59
CA ALA A 362 -1.83 -1.64 8.90
C ALA A 362 -2.88 -2.54 9.56
N ASP A 363 -2.46 -3.59 10.26
CA ASP A 363 -3.32 -4.56 10.94
C ASP A 363 -3.66 -4.16 12.40
N LEU A 364 -3.19 -3.00 12.88
CA LEU A 364 -3.49 -2.55 14.23
C LEU A 364 -5.01 -2.30 14.41
N PRO A 365 -5.61 -2.70 15.55
CA PRO A 365 -7.06 -2.58 15.76
C PRO A 365 -7.64 -1.17 15.60
N ILE A 366 -6.81 -0.13 15.82
CA ILE A 366 -7.18 1.28 15.65
C ILE A 366 -7.50 1.65 14.18
N PHE A 367 -7.21 0.77 13.22
CA PHE A 367 -7.51 0.92 11.79
C PHE A 367 -8.56 -0.07 11.27
N ASN A 368 -9.11 -0.98 12.09
CA ASN A 368 -9.95 -2.11 11.62
C ASN A 368 -11.21 -1.69 10.83
N GLN A 369 -11.73 -0.48 11.06
CA GLN A 369 -12.90 0.04 10.34
C GLN A 369 -12.54 0.97 9.18
N SER A 370 -11.26 1.28 8.98
CA SER A 370 -10.83 2.10 7.85
C SER A 370 -10.83 1.28 6.58
N SER A 371 -11.45 1.82 5.53
CA SER A 371 -11.13 1.39 4.18
C SER A 371 -9.72 1.81 3.81
N LEU A 372 -9.01 0.94 3.11
CA LEU A 372 -7.74 1.25 2.52
C LEU A 372 -7.96 2.03 1.22
N GLU A 373 -7.43 3.25 1.16
CA GLU A 373 -7.70 4.18 0.06
C GLU A 373 -6.44 4.51 -0.71
N PHE A 374 -6.52 4.61 -2.04
CA PHE A 374 -5.38 4.98 -2.87
C PHE A 374 -5.14 6.49 -2.84
N LEU A 375 -3.95 6.89 -2.38
CA LEU A 375 -3.40 8.23 -2.63
C LEU A 375 -2.70 8.29 -3.98
N LYS A 376 -2.07 7.20 -4.40
CA LYS A 376 -1.42 7.07 -5.71
C LYS A 376 -1.43 5.63 -6.17
N TYR A 377 -1.59 5.41 -7.46
CA TYR A 377 -1.30 4.14 -8.10
C TYR A 377 -0.67 4.37 -9.47
N ASP A 378 0.46 3.73 -9.75
CA ASP A 378 1.16 3.77 -11.03
C ASP A 378 0.69 2.64 -11.93
N LEU A 379 0.04 2.98 -13.04
CA LEU A 379 -0.40 2.01 -14.05
C LEU A 379 0.75 1.49 -14.94
N TYR A 380 1.93 2.11 -14.81
CA TYR A 380 3.12 1.88 -15.63
C TYR A 380 4.38 1.84 -14.75
N CYS A 381 4.81 0.65 -14.35
CA CYS A 381 6.15 0.48 -13.77
C CYS A 381 7.12 -0.05 -14.83
N LYS A 382 8.32 0.55 -14.88
CA LYS A 382 9.35 0.28 -15.89
C LYS A 382 10.24 -0.90 -15.53
#